data_AF-A0A352R9V3-F1
#
_entry.id   AF-A0A352R9V3-F1
#
_cell.length_a   1.000
_cell.length_b   1.000
_cell.length_c   1.000
_cell.angle_alpha   90.00
_cell.angle_beta   90.00
_cell.angle_gamma   90.00
#
_symmetry.space_group_name_H-M   'P 1'
#
loop_
_entity.id
_entity.type
_entity.pdbx_description
1 polymer ?
#
loop_
_entity_poly.entity_id
_entity_poly.type
_entity_poly.pdbx_seq_one_letter_code
_entity_poly.pdbx_strand_id
1 'polypeptide(L)'
;MLCVVLLIIFYKSNHLLFYIKLALCINNEEMKFQAKIKYFDENNLGHGPYIEIPEAIYQELLKITTDKRVKCTLNNTIMVSRAMAPKGNFHYLLLNKEILKESNINVGENIVVELQPDESKYRMPISEEMEEVLYNDPEGSILFHKLTPGAQRTLIHVINRFKSSNLKIERSFVILEHLKKTKGKIDFELLKEDFKNQRNNMKY
;
A
#
# COMPACT_ATOMS: atom_id res chain seq x y z
N MET A 1 15.95 -35.27 14.14
CA MET A 1 17.31 -35.45 14.69
C MET A 1 18.42 -34.75 13.87
N LEU A 2 18.18 -34.37 12.60
CA LEU A 2 19.13 -33.55 11.83
C LEU A 2 19.12 -32.04 12.16
N CYS A 3 18.03 -31.47 12.67
CA CYS A 3 17.95 -30.02 12.94
C CYS A 3 18.83 -29.54 14.11
N VAL A 4 19.18 -30.40 15.06
CA VAL A 4 19.92 -29.98 16.28
C VAL A 4 21.43 -29.87 16.00
N VAL A 5 21.95 -30.59 14.99
CA VAL A 5 23.39 -30.62 14.69
C VAL A 5 23.85 -29.36 13.95
N LEU A 6 22.97 -28.68 13.19
CA LEU A 6 23.32 -27.40 12.54
C LEU A 6 23.42 -26.21 13.52
N LEU A 7 22.85 -26.32 14.72
CA LEU A 7 22.84 -25.23 15.71
C LEU A 7 24.21 -24.98 16.35
N ILE A 8 25.11 -25.97 16.38
CA ILE A 8 26.40 -25.86 17.10
C ILE A 8 27.49 -25.24 16.21
N ILE A 9 27.40 -25.38 14.89
CA ILE A 9 28.48 -24.92 13.97
C ILE A 9 28.40 -23.39 13.68
N PHE A 10 27.24 -22.75 13.90
CA PHE A 10 27.03 -21.33 13.54
C PHE A 10 27.17 -20.33 14.70
N TYR A 11 27.63 -20.77 15.88
CA TYR A 11 27.74 -19.95 17.10
C TYR A 11 28.81 -18.81 17.02
N LYS A 12 29.45 -18.57 15.87
CA LYS A 12 30.65 -17.73 15.78
C LYS A 12 30.60 -16.51 14.85
N SER A 13 29.43 -16.14 14.31
CA SER A 13 29.31 -14.86 13.58
C SER A 13 28.01 -14.14 13.92
N ASN A 14 28.12 -12.84 14.20
CA ASN A 14 27.05 -11.88 14.48
C ASN A 14 25.88 -11.99 13.49
N HIS A 15 24.90 -12.85 13.79
CA HIS A 15 23.74 -13.07 12.92
C HIS A 15 22.40 -12.94 13.62
N LEU A 16 22.30 -12.04 14.61
CA LEU A 16 21.03 -11.71 15.28
C LEU A 16 19.94 -11.30 14.27
N LEU A 17 20.31 -10.55 13.23
CA LEU A 17 19.42 -10.16 12.12
C LEU A 17 18.90 -11.35 11.31
N PHE A 18 19.65 -12.44 11.17
CA PHE A 18 19.20 -13.63 10.44
C PHE A 18 18.34 -14.53 11.30
N TYR A 19 18.63 -14.65 12.59
CA TYR A 19 17.70 -15.32 13.51
C TYR A 19 16.38 -14.58 13.65
N ILE A 20 16.38 -13.24 13.65
CA ILE A 20 15.14 -12.43 13.59
C ILE A 20 14.40 -12.66 12.27
N LYS A 21 15.12 -12.64 11.14
CA LYS A 21 14.52 -12.88 9.82
C LYS A 21 13.98 -14.31 9.67
N LEU A 22 14.65 -15.29 10.25
CA LEU A 22 14.24 -16.70 10.28
C LEU A 22 13.04 -16.92 11.23
N ALA A 23 13.02 -16.26 12.38
CA ALA A 23 11.87 -16.27 13.29
C ALA A 23 10.64 -15.58 12.68
N LEU A 24 10.82 -14.49 11.92
CA LEU A 24 9.74 -13.85 11.15
C LEU A 24 9.21 -14.77 10.03
N CYS A 25 10.07 -15.56 9.38
CA CYS A 25 9.63 -16.54 8.39
C CYS A 25 8.85 -17.73 8.99
N ILE A 26 9.06 -18.06 10.27
CA ILE A 26 8.31 -19.12 10.97
C ILE A 26 6.89 -18.63 11.37
N ASN A 27 6.67 -17.32 11.48
CA ASN A 27 5.38 -16.72 11.89
C ASN A 27 4.36 -16.51 10.75
N ASN A 28 4.67 -16.86 9.49
CA ASN A 28 3.76 -16.58 8.37
C ASN A 28 2.44 -17.39 8.41
N GLU A 29 2.38 -18.50 9.16
CA GLU A 29 1.11 -19.23 9.33
C GLU A 29 0.14 -18.55 10.32
N GLU A 30 0.63 -17.72 11.25
CA GLU A 30 -0.22 -17.08 12.28
C GLU A 30 -1.05 -15.91 11.74
N MET A 31 -0.67 -15.34 10.60
CA MET A 31 -1.37 -14.19 9.99
C MET A 31 -2.32 -14.57 8.86
N LYS A 32 -2.68 -15.87 8.79
CA LYS A 32 -3.56 -16.43 7.77
C LYS A 32 -4.91 -16.82 8.36
N PHE A 33 -6.00 -16.44 7.69
CA PHE A 33 -7.35 -16.70 8.15
C PHE A 33 -8.35 -16.84 7.01
N GLN A 34 -9.49 -17.45 7.31
CA GLN A 34 -10.65 -17.49 6.41
C GLN A 34 -11.52 -16.26 6.68
N ALA A 35 -11.97 -15.59 5.62
CA ALA A 35 -12.87 -14.46 5.75
C ALA A 35 -13.87 -14.38 4.61
N LYS A 36 -15.02 -13.79 4.93
CA LYS A 36 -16.09 -13.51 3.97
C LYS A 36 -15.99 -12.07 3.47
N ILE A 37 -16.08 -11.87 2.16
CA ILE A 37 -16.16 -10.51 1.60
C ILE A 37 -17.57 -9.95 1.82
N LYS A 38 -17.65 -8.77 2.44
CA LYS A 38 -18.89 -8.09 2.80
C LYS A 38 -18.98 -6.73 2.13
N TYR A 39 -20.19 -6.18 2.03
CA TYR A 39 -20.42 -4.74 1.85
C TYR A 39 -20.87 -4.13 3.17
N PHE A 40 -20.68 -2.83 3.31
CA PHE A 40 -21.35 -2.09 4.37
C PHE A 40 -22.83 -1.95 4.04
N ASP A 41 -23.68 -1.84 5.08
CA ASP A 41 -25.12 -1.70 4.92
C ASP A 41 -25.49 -0.50 4.04
N GLU A 42 -26.65 -0.57 3.38
CA GLU A 42 -27.12 0.30 2.28
C GLU A 42 -27.00 1.81 2.55
N ASN A 43 -27.01 2.23 3.82
CA ASN A 43 -26.86 3.64 4.22
C ASN A 43 -25.40 4.15 4.19
N ASN A 44 -24.42 3.31 3.85
CA ASN A 44 -23.00 3.66 3.76
C ASN A 44 -22.56 3.90 2.30
N LEU A 45 -23.17 4.87 1.63
CA LEU A 45 -22.77 5.30 0.28
C LEU A 45 -21.26 5.56 0.23
N GLY A 46 -20.58 4.93 -0.73
CA GLY A 46 -19.17 5.21 -1.05
C GLY A 46 -18.13 4.25 -0.46
N HIS A 47 -18.52 3.28 0.36
CA HIS A 47 -17.57 2.29 0.87
C HIS A 47 -17.64 0.98 0.05
N GLY A 48 -16.53 0.62 -0.59
CA GLY A 48 -16.38 -0.61 -1.38
C GLY A 48 -16.48 -1.89 -0.55
N PRO A 49 -16.33 -3.07 -1.18
CA PRO A 49 -16.27 -4.34 -0.48
C PRO A 49 -15.17 -4.35 0.59
N TYR A 50 -15.32 -5.12 1.66
CA TYR A 50 -14.31 -5.24 2.70
C TYR A 50 -14.17 -6.66 3.24
N ILE A 51 -13.07 -6.87 3.95
CA ILE A 51 -12.78 -8.04 4.76
C ILE A 51 -12.54 -7.58 6.19
N GLU A 52 -13.20 -8.23 7.14
CA GLU A 52 -12.97 -8.02 8.57
C GLU A 52 -11.70 -8.74 9.01
N ILE A 53 -10.87 -8.06 9.80
CA ILE A 53 -9.62 -8.60 10.34
C ILE A 53 -9.93 -9.19 11.72
N PRO A 54 -9.62 -10.46 11.98
CA PRO A 54 -9.75 -11.03 13.33
C PRO A 54 -8.94 -10.23 14.34
N GLU A 55 -9.52 -9.94 15.49
CA GLU A 55 -8.91 -9.04 16.48
C GLU A 55 -7.52 -9.52 16.94
N ALA A 56 -7.33 -10.83 17.12
CA ALA A 56 -6.03 -11.39 17.46
C ALA A 56 -4.95 -11.05 16.41
N ILE A 57 -5.27 -11.21 15.13
CA ILE A 57 -4.37 -10.89 14.01
C ILE A 57 -4.10 -9.37 13.95
N TYR A 58 -5.13 -8.55 14.15
CA TYR A 58 -4.98 -7.10 14.19
C TYR A 58 -4.00 -6.66 15.30
N GLN A 59 -4.13 -7.21 16.51
CA GLN A 59 -3.26 -6.88 17.63
C GLN A 59 -1.81 -7.33 17.40
N GLU A 60 -1.58 -8.50 16.81
CA GLU A 60 -0.22 -8.92 16.44
C GLU A 60 0.37 -7.99 15.37
N LEU A 61 -0.41 -7.60 14.35
CA LEU A 61 0.06 -6.68 13.33
C LEU A 61 0.41 -5.30 13.92
N LEU A 62 -0.34 -4.79 14.89
CA LEU A 62 -0.03 -3.50 15.54
C LEU A 62 1.30 -3.48 16.28
N LYS A 63 1.81 -4.63 16.75
CA LYS A 63 3.13 -4.72 17.36
C LYS A 63 4.26 -4.55 16.34
N ILE A 64 3.96 -4.78 15.05
CA ILE A 64 4.95 -4.84 13.97
C ILE A 64 4.85 -3.59 13.06
N THR A 65 3.63 -3.18 12.68
CA THR A 65 3.38 -1.99 11.84
C THR A 65 2.79 -0.84 12.66
N THR A 66 3.51 0.29 12.67
CA THR A 66 3.08 1.52 13.36
C THR A 66 2.12 2.38 12.51
N ASP A 67 2.17 2.25 11.19
CA ASP A 67 1.36 3.02 10.24
C ASP A 67 0.09 2.29 9.77
N LYS A 68 -0.15 1.09 10.32
CA LYS A 68 -1.30 0.22 10.06
C LYS A 68 -1.43 -0.17 8.59
N ARG A 69 -0.29 -0.31 7.90
CA ARG A 69 -0.20 -0.71 6.49
C ARG A 69 0.26 -2.15 6.35
N VAL A 70 -0.47 -2.90 5.54
CA VAL A 70 -0.25 -4.31 5.32
C VAL A 70 -0.31 -4.66 3.84
N LYS A 71 0.42 -5.70 3.44
CA LYS A 71 0.13 -6.42 2.20
C LYS A 71 -0.83 -7.54 2.54
N CYS A 72 -1.89 -7.63 1.75
CA CYS A 72 -2.95 -8.61 1.87
C CYS A 72 -2.91 -9.53 0.65
N THR A 73 -2.68 -10.82 0.86
CA THR A 73 -2.76 -11.83 -0.18
C THR A 73 -4.12 -12.51 -0.13
N LEU A 74 -4.86 -12.50 -1.25
CA LEU A 74 -6.18 -13.13 -1.38
C LEU A 74 -6.06 -14.43 -2.18
N ASN A 75 -6.56 -15.53 -1.61
CA ASN A 75 -6.55 -16.88 -2.19
C ASN A 75 -5.17 -17.33 -2.73
N ASN A 76 -4.08 -16.85 -2.11
CA ASN A 76 -2.69 -17.09 -2.55
C ASN A 76 -2.39 -16.61 -3.99
N THR A 77 -3.26 -15.81 -4.60
CA THR A 77 -3.15 -15.42 -6.03
C THR A 77 -2.76 -13.97 -6.20
N ILE A 78 -3.42 -13.05 -5.50
CA ILE A 78 -3.22 -11.61 -5.68
C ILE A 78 -2.78 -10.96 -4.37
N MET A 79 -1.79 -10.08 -4.44
CA MET A 79 -1.24 -9.37 -3.29
C MET A 79 -1.48 -7.87 -3.44
N VAL A 80 -2.06 -7.24 -2.41
CA VAL A 80 -2.48 -5.83 -2.46
C VAL A 80 -2.11 -5.08 -1.18
N SER A 81 -1.52 -3.90 -1.32
CA SER A 81 -1.24 -3.01 -0.19
C SER A 81 -2.51 -2.35 0.32
N ARG A 82 -2.84 -2.47 1.61
CA ARG A 82 -4.04 -1.91 2.24
C ARG A 82 -3.78 -1.29 3.60
N ALA A 83 -4.69 -0.41 4.02
CA ALA A 83 -4.74 0.08 5.39
C ALA A 83 -5.68 -0.81 6.21
N MET A 84 -5.28 -1.10 7.44
CA MET A 84 -6.18 -1.62 8.46
C MET A 84 -7.01 -0.45 9.01
N ALA A 85 -8.25 -0.35 8.56
CA ALA A 85 -9.16 0.74 8.91
C ALA A 85 -10.06 0.33 10.09
N PRO A 86 -10.36 1.24 11.04
CA PRO A 86 -11.33 0.98 12.10
C PRO A 86 -12.77 1.30 11.65
N LYS A 87 -13.76 0.52 12.10
CA LYS A 87 -15.19 0.87 12.07
C LYS A 87 -15.87 0.37 13.33
N GLY A 88 -16.26 1.28 14.22
CA GLY A 88 -16.83 0.92 15.52
C GLY A 88 -15.87 0.04 16.31
N ASN A 89 -16.28 -1.20 16.60
CA ASN A 89 -15.52 -2.15 17.41
C ASN A 89 -14.71 -3.17 16.60
N PHE A 90 -14.64 -3.03 15.27
CA PHE A 90 -13.88 -3.96 14.44
C PHE A 90 -12.94 -3.24 13.46
N HIS A 91 -12.00 -4.01 12.94
CA HIS A 91 -11.01 -3.55 11.97
C HIS A 91 -11.20 -4.27 10.65
N TYR A 92 -10.92 -3.58 9.54
CA TYR A 92 -11.17 -4.12 8.22
C TYR A 92 -10.15 -3.66 7.18
N LEU A 93 -10.06 -4.41 6.10
CA LEU A 93 -9.36 -4.04 4.88
C LEU A 93 -10.40 -3.69 3.81
N LEU A 94 -10.30 -2.48 3.27
CA LEU A 94 -11.13 -2.07 2.15
C LEU A 94 -10.58 -2.69 0.86
N LEU A 95 -11.45 -3.33 0.09
CA LEU A 95 -11.17 -3.82 -1.24
C LEU A 95 -11.84 -2.94 -2.29
N ASN A 96 -11.33 -3.04 -3.50
CA ASN A 96 -11.88 -2.38 -4.68
C ASN A 96 -12.44 -3.44 -5.63
N LYS A 97 -13.45 -3.04 -6.42
CA LYS A 97 -14.17 -3.97 -7.31
C LYS A 97 -13.27 -4.50 -8.42
N GLU A 98 -12.26 -3.74 -8.84
CA GLU A 98 -11.33 -4.16 -9.90
C GLU A 98 -10.52 -5.38 -9.46
N ILE A 99 -9.98 -5.37 -8.23
CA ILE A 99 -9.19 -6.50 -7.72
C ILE A 99 -10.03 -7.75 -7.56
N LEU A 100 -11.27 -7.63 -7.07
CA LEU A 100 -12.18 -8.78 -6.98
C LEU A 100 -12.43 -9.42 -8.36
N LYS A 101 -12.63 -8.58 -9.39
CA LYS A 101 -12.80 -9.05 -10.78
C LYS A 101 -11.54 -9.73 -11.31
N GLU A 102 -10.37 -9.13 -11.09
CA GLU A 102 -9.07 -9.69 -11.52
C GLU A 102 -8.78 -11.04 -10.87
N SER A 103 -9.20 -11.21 -9.60
CA SER A 103 -9.03 -12.47 -8.86
C SER A 103 -10.18 -13.48 -9.04
N ASN A 104 -11.20 -13.15 -9.83
CA ASN A 104 -12.43 -13.94 -9.97
C ASN A 104 -13.08 -14.30 -8.61
N ILE A 105 -13.06 -13.36 -7.66
CA ILE A 105 -13.64 -13.52 -6.33
C ILE A 105 -14.96 -12.75 -6.26
N ASN A 106 -16.01 -13.41 -5.77
CA ASN A 106 -17.32 -12.79 -5.62
C ASN A 106 -17.55 -12.29 -4.19
N VAL A 107 -18.40 -11.27 -4.07
CA VAL A 107 -18.84 -10.81 -2.75
C VAL A 107 -19.72 -11.89 -2.12
N GLY A 108 -19.54 -12.13 -0.82
CA GLY A 108 -20.19 -13.21 -0.09
C GLY A 108 -19.44 -14.54 -0.16
N GLU A 109 -18.36 -14.63 -0.93
CA GLU A 109 -17.48 -15.81 -0.96
C GLU A 109 -16.58 -15.86 0.28
N ASN A 110 -16.28 -17.08 0.75
CA ASN A 110 -15.25 -17.31 1.77
C ASN A 110 -13.91 -17.48 1.07
N ILE A 111 -12.92 -16.71 1.51
CA ILE A 111 -11.59 -16.71 0.93
C ILE A 111 -10.52 -16.83 1.99
N VAL A 112 -9.36 -17.31 1.55
CA VAL A 112 -8.14 -17.35 2.36
C VAL A 112 -7.45 -16.00 2.26
N VAL A 113 -7.15 -15.40 3.41
CA VAL A 113 -6.48 -14.12 3.53
C VAL A 113 -5.20 -14.30 4.31
N GLU A 114 -4.10 -13.79 3.80
CA GLU A 114 -2.81 -13.74 4.49
C GLU A 114 -2.34 -12.28 4.58
N LEU A 115 -1.99 -11.84 5.78
CA LEU A 115 -1.55 -10.48 6.04
C LEU A 115 -0.08 -10.44 6.46
N GLN A 116 0.63 -9.44 5.97
CA GLN A 116 1.99 -9.13 6.40
C GLN A 116 2.19 -7.61 6.43
N PRO A 117 3.11 -7.08 7.26
CA PRO A 117 3.46 -5.66 7.22
C PRO A 117 3.86 -5.20 5.80
N ASP A 118 3.44 -4.01 5.38
CA ASP A 118 3.90 -3.45 4.11
C ASP A 118 5.23 -2.71 4.28
N GLU A 119 6.32 -3.40 3.95
CA GLU A 119 7.67 -2.85 4.05
C GLU A 119 8.13 -2.08 2.79
N SER A 120 7.29 -1.97 1.76
CA SER A 120 7.63 -1.23 0.53
C SER A 120 7.83 0.26 0.81
N LYS A 121 8.76 0.97 0.16
CA LYS A 121 9.15 2.37 0.52
C LYS A 121 7.98 3.30 0.90
N TYR A 122 6.88 3.29 0.14
CA TYR A 122 5.71 4.16 0.37
C TYR A 122 4.50 3.45 1.01
N ARG A 123 4.65 2.17 1.37
CA ARG A 123 3.60 1.30 1.95
C ARG A 123 2.35 1.25 1.03
N MET A 124 2.65 1.33 -0.27
CA MET A 124 1.75 1.43 -1.42
C MET A 124 2.62 1.26 -2.67
N PRO A 125 2.13 0.56 -3.72
CA PRO A 125 2.82 0.51 -5.01
C PRO A 125 2.96 1.91 -5.59
N ILE A 126 4.16 2.24 -6.06
CA ILE A 126 4.42 3.40 -6.91
C ILE A 126 4.60 2.89 -8.34
N SER A 127 4.20 3.70 -9.33
CA SER A 127 4.38 3.33 -10.73
C SER A 127 5.80 3.63 -11.21
N GLU A 128 6.36 2.77 -12.08
CA GLU A 128 7.65 2.96 -12.74
C GLU A 128 7.80 4.38 -13.32
N GLU A 129 6.75 4.88 -13.97
CA GLU A 129 6.77 6.21 -14.57
C GLU A 129 7.02 7.34 -13.56
N MET A 130 6.48 7.19 -12.34
CA MET A 130 6.66 8.17 -11.29
C MET A 130 8.05 8.03 -10.66
N GLU A 131 8.55 6.81 -10.53
CA GLU A 131 9.92 6.56 -10.06
C GLU A 131 10.95 7.21 -10.99
N GLU A 132 10.79 7.04 -12.30
CA GLU A 132 11.65 7.68 -13.30
C GLU A 132 11.56 9.21 -13.24
N VAL A 133 10.37 9.79 -13.10
CA VAL A 133 10.22 11.25 -12.97
C VAL A 133 10.89 11.76 -11.69
N LEU A 134 10.76 11.05 -10.56
CA LEU A 134 11.45 11.38 -9.31
C LEU A 134 12.97 11.24 -9.41
N TYR A 135 13.46 10.29 -10.21
CA TYR A 135 14.89 10.11 -10.45
C TYR A 135 15.47 11.26 -11.28
N ASN A 136 14.75 11.68 -12.33
CA ASN A 136 15.20 12.72 -13.26
C ASN A 136 14.97 14.15 -12.77
N ASP A 137 14.13 14.38 -11.75
CA ASP A 137 13.93 15.69 -11.09
C ASP A 137 14.32 15.63 -9.60
N PRO A 138 15.63 15.77 -9.27
CA PRO A 138 16.10 15.71 -7.89
C PRO A 138 15.49 16.79 -6.98
N GLU A 139 15.23 17.99 -7.51
CA GLU A 139 14.64 19.09 -6.74
C GLU A 139 13.20 18.75 -6.33
N GLY A 140 12.37 18.36 -7.31
CA GLY A 140 11.00 17.93 -7.07
C GLY A 140 10.95 16.71 -6.15
N SER A 141 11.87 15.76 -6.34
CA SER A 141 11.99 14.56 -5.50
C SER A 141 12.31 14.89 -4.05
N ILE A 142 13.25 15.81 -3.78
CA ILE A 142 13.53 16.28 -2.40
C ILE A 142 12.28 16.85 -1.75
N LEU A 143 11.51 17.67 -2.48
CA LEU A 143 10.27 18.24 -1.96
C LEU A 143 9.20 17.18 -1.71
N PHE A 144 9.02 16.23 -2.64
CA PHE A 144 8.09 15.12 -2.48
C PHE A 144 8.42 14.27 -1.25
N HIS A 145 9.69 13.93 -1.04
CA HIS A 145 10.11 13.10 0.09
C HIS A 145 10.07 13.83 1.44
N LYS A 146 9.99 15.17 1.46
CA LYS A 146 9.74 15.95 2.68
C LYS A 146 8.28 15.95 3.12
N LEU A 147 7.35 15.56 2.25
CA LEU A 147 5.94 15.43 2.60
C LEU A 147 5.72 14.32 3.64
N THR A 148 4.61 14.40 4.37
CA THR A 148 4.21 13.30 5.26
C THR A 148 3.95 12.02 4.44
N PRO A 149 4.16 10.81 5.01
CA PRO A 149 3.84 9.57 4.30
C PRO A 149 2.39 9.49 3.82
N GLY A 150 1.47 10.13 4.56
CA GLY A 150 0.08 10.31 4.16
C GLY A 150 -0.07 11.08 2.86
N ALA A 151 0.55 12.25 2.78
CA ALA A 151 0.56 13.10 1.60
C ALA A 151 1.23 12.44 0.39
N GLN A 152 2.38 11.78 0.59
CA GLN A 152 3.06 11.01 -0.47
C GLN A 152 2.12 9.95 -1.07
N ARG A 153 1.47 9.14 -0.23
CA ARG A 153 0.51 8.12 -0.67
C ARG A 153 -0.69 8.72 -1.42
N THR A 154 -1.19 9.89 -0.99
CA THR A 154 -2.27 10.58 -1.71
C THR A 154 -1.85 10.94 -3.13
N LEU A 155 -0.66 11.51 -3.31
CA LEU A 155 -0.15 11.88 -4.63
C LEU A 155 0.15 10.66 -5.51
N ILE A 156 0.77 9.61 -4.95
CA ILE A 156 0.99 8.32 -5.64
C ILE A 156 -0.36 7.75 -6.09
N HIS A 157 -1.38 7.77 -5.23
CA HIS A 157 -2.71 7.30 -5.58
C HIS A 157 -3.34 8.12 -6.72
N VAL A 158 -3.17 9.45 -6.72
CA VAL A 158 -3.65 10.30 -7.83
C VAL A 158 -3.08 9.85 -9.17
N ILE A 159 -1.80 9.49 -9.22
CA ILE A 159 -1.09 9.02 -10.43
C ILE A 159 -1.52 7.60 -10.81
N ASN A 160 -1.53 6.67 -9.85
CA ASN A 160 -1.81 5.25 -10.12
C ASN A 160 -3.23 4.97 -10.65
N ARG A 161 -4.17 5.91 -10.50
CA ARG A 161 -5.51 5.78 -11.11
C ARG A 161 -5.47 5.80 -12.64
N PHE A 162 -4.41 6.35 -13.25
CA PHE A 162 -4.26 6.40 -14.69
C PHE A 162 -3.61 5.13 -15.22
N LYS A 163 -4.17 4.56 -16.30
CA LYS A 163 -3.61 3.39 -16.99
C LYS A 163 -2.55 3.76 -18.03
N SER A 164 -2.65 4.94 -18.64
CA SER A 164 -1.72 5.40 -19.67
C SER A 164 -0.40 5.84 -19.06
N SER A 165 0.70 5.27 -19.57
CA SER A 165 2.06 5.64 -19.17
C SER A 165 2.32 7.14 -19.35
N ASN A 166 1.98 7.69 -20.52
CA ASN A 166 2.10 9.14 -20.80
C ASN A 166 1.34 9.99 -19.78
N LEU A 167 0.12 9.60 -19.40
CA LEU A 167 -0.64 10.33 -18.38
C LEU A 167 0.03 10.23 -17.01
N LYS A 168 0.59 9.08 -16.62
CA LYS A 168 1.31 8.97 -15.34
C LYS A 168 2.55 9.86 -15.31
N ILE A 169 3.32 9.89 -16.39
CA ILE A 169 4.48 10.76 -16.55
C ILE A 169 4.05 12.23 -16.43
N GLU A 170 3.06 12.65 -17.22
CA GLU A 170 2.51 14.03 -17.20
C GLU A 170 2.07 14.42 -15.78
N ARG A 171 1.29 13.57 -15.12
CA ARG A 171 0.75 13.88 -13.78
C ARG A 171 1.86 13.94 -12.73
N SER A 172 2.88 13.10 -12.85
CA SER A 172 4.05 13.14 -11.98
C SER A 172 4.78 14.47 -12.12
N PHE A 173 5.04 14.93 -13.36
CA PHE A 173 5.64 16.24 -13.59
C PHE A 173 4.82 17.38 -13.02
N VAL A 174 3.51 17.42 -13.29
CA VAL A 174 2.65 18.49 -12.76
C VAL A 174 2.67 18.52 -11.22
N ILE A 175 2.70 17.36 -10.57
CA ILE A 175 2.82 17.28 -9.10
C ILE A 175 4.16 17.84 -8.61
N LEU A 176 5.28 17.49 -9.25
CA LEU A 176 6.59 18.00 -8.85
C LEU A 176 6.72 19.51 -9.09
N GLU A 177 6.24 20.01 -10.23
CA GLU A 177 6.20 21.45 -10.52
C GLU A 177 5.33 22.22 -9.52
N HIS A 178 4.18 21.65 -9.16
CA HIS A 178 3.33 22.21 -8.12
C HIS A 178 4.09 22.34 -6.80
N LEU A 179 4.76 21.27 -6.35
CA LEU A 179 5.54 21.29 -5.12
C LEU A 179 6.67 22.33 -5.18
N LYS A 180 7.35 22.49 -6.32
CA LYS A 180 8.39 23.53 -6.50
C LYS A 180 7.79 24.93 -6.37
N LYS A 181 6.68 25.20 -7.08
CA LYS A 181 5.93 26.47 -7.03
C LYS A 181 5.45 26.84 -5.63
N THR A 182 5.03 25.85 -4.84
CA THR A 182 4.48 26.05 -3.48
C THR A 182 5.51 25.84 -2.37
N LYS A 183 6.80 25.67 -2.71
CA LYS A 183 7.90 25.42 -1.75
C LYS A 183 7.66 24.21 -0.86
N GLY A 184 7.17 23.12 -1.45
CA GLY A 184 6.97 21.81 -0.82
C GLY A 184 5.63 21.65 -0.10
N LYS A 185 4.66 22.55 -0.32
CA LYS A 185 3.31 22.44 0.24
C LYS A 185 2.34 21.86 -0.78
N ILE A 186 1.37 21.07 -0.34
CA ILE A 186 0.30 20.61 -1.23
C ILE A 186 -0.87 21.57 -1.07
N ASP A 187 -1.21 22.27 -2.15
CA ASP A 187 -2.45 23.02 -2.29
C ASP A 187 -3.33 22.28 -3.31
N PHE A 188 -4.37 21.59 -2.83
CA PHE A 188 -5.18 20.73 -3.68
C PHE A 188 -6.03 21.48 -4.70
N GLU A 189 -6.47 22.71 -4.38
CA GLU A 189 -7.25 23.52 -5.31
C GLU A 189 -6.34 24.01 -6.43
N LEU A 190 -5.16 24.53 -6.08
CA LEU A 190 -4.17 24.94 -7.06
C LEU A 190 -3.65 23.76 -7.89
N LEU A 191 -3.41 22.59 -7.28
CA LEU A 191 -2.97 21.40 -8.00
C LEU A 191 -4.02 20.93 -9.03
N LYS A 192 -5.32 21.07 -8.70
CA LYS A 192 -6.40 20.77 -9.64
C LYS A 192 -6.39 21.74 -10.82
N GLU A 193 -6.10 23.01 -10.59
CA GLU A 193 -5.91 24.01 -11.65
C GLU A 193 -4.67 23.71 -12.50
N ASP A 194 -3.53 23.41 -11.88
CA ASP A 194 -2.28 23.06 -12.57
C ASP A 194 -2.50 21.86 -13.51
N PHE A 195 -3.24 20.83 -13.06
CA PHE A 195 -3.64 19.70 -13.90
C PHE A 195 -4.54 20.08 -15.10
N LYS A 196 -5.43 21.06 -14.91
CA LYS A 196 -6.31 21.56 -15.97
C LYS A 196 -5.53 22.37 -17.00
N ASN A 197 -4.61 23.21 -16.53
CA ASN A 197 -3.76 24.05 -17.37
C ASN A 197 -2.83 23.19 -18.25
N GLN A 198 -2.17 22.18 -17.67
CA GLN A 198 -1.33 21.26 -18.45
C GLN A 198 -2.11 20.58 -19.59
N ARG A 199 -3.34 20.13 -19.31
CA ARG A 199 -4.19 19.50 -20.31
C ARG A 199 -4.55 20.45 -21.46
N ASN A 200 -4.75 21.74 -21.17
CA ASN A 200 -5.06 22.73 -22.19
C ASN A 200 -3.85 23.06 -23.07
N ASN A 201 -2.66 23.11 -22.47
CA ASN A 201 -1.42 23.38 -23.20
C ASN A 201 -1.05 22.27 -24.20
N MET A 202 -1.48 21.02 -23.95
CA MET A 202 -1.23 19.89 -24.85
C MET A 202 -2.24 19.73 -26.00
N LYS A 203 -3.29 20.58 -26.06
CA LYS A 203 -4.30 20.52 -27.13
C LYS A 203 -3.93 21.34 -28.37
N TYR A 204 -2.76 21.97 -28.35
CA TYR A 204 -2.19 22.77 -29.42
C TYR A 204 -0.79 22.23 -29.75
#